data_AF-A0A849G1H2-F1
#
_entry.id   AF-A0A849G1H2-F1
#
_cell.length_a   1.000
_cell.length_b   1.000
_cell.length_c   1.000
_cell.angle_alpha   90.00
_cell.angle_beta   90.00
_cell.angle_gamma   90.00
#
_symmetry.space_group_name_H-M   'P 1'
#
loop_
_entity.id
_entity.type
_entity.pdbx_description
1 polymer ?
#
loop_
_entity_poly.entity_id
_entity_poly.type
_entity_poly.pdbx_seq_one_letter_code
_entity_poly.pdbx_strand_id
1 'polypeptide(L)'
;MRRLTAIILSFLMMTFPAIAFETQARSAIVIDVRTGQTLMEKNADMALPPASMSKLMTLNMVFEALEDGRLSLDQIVPVSRKASDYGGSSMFLTDQDRVTIEDLIRGVIVLSGNDASAVLAEAISPDGTEAGFATMMTQRGVQLGLTNSTFANSNGWPAPGHRMSTRDLALLGERLITEFPQYYGYFAETEFAFDGRVPDNRFNRNPLLKLNIGADGLKT
;
A
#
# COMPACT_ATOMS: atom_id res chain seq x y z
N MET A 1 29.38 -70.28 -22.31
CA MET A 1 28.22 -69.42 -21.97
C MET A 1 28.64 -68.43 -20.89
N ARG A 2 28.97 -67.19 -21.26
CA ARG A 2 29.41 -66.13 -20.32
C ARG A 2 28.17 -65.39 -19.79
N ARG A 3 27.96 -65.40 -18.48
CA ARG A 3 26.92 -64.61 -17.81
C ARG A 3 27.42 -63.17 -17.67
N LEU A 4 26.80 -62.22 -18.38
CA LEU A 4 26.97 -60.79 -18.12
C LEU A 4 26.01 -60.40 -16.99
N THR A 5 26.56 -60.03 -15.84
CA THR A 5 25.82 -59.39 -14.76
C THR A 5 25.80 -57.88 -15.06
N ALA A 6 24.64 -57.34 -15.43
CA ALA A 6 24.45 -55.90 -15.58
C ALA A 6 24.31 -55.27 -14.19
N ILE A 7 25.27 -54.44 -13.80
CA ILE A 7 25.18 -53.60 -12.61
C ILE A 7 24.41 -52.34 -13.01
N ILE A 8 23.14 -52.25 -12.61
CA ILE A 8 22.35 -51.02 -12.71
C ILE A 8 22.80 -50.10 -11.58
N LEU A 9 23.55 -49.07 -11.92
CA LEU A 9 23.97 -48.02 -10.97
C LEU A 9 22.81 -47.02 -10.85
N SER A 10 21.97 -47.18 -9.84
CA SER A 10 20.92 -46.21 -9.51
C SER A 10 21.56 -44.93 -8.98
N PHE A 11 21.59 -43.88 -9.80
CA PHE A 11 22.03 -42.55 -9.38
C PHE A 11 20.95 -41.94 -8.49
N LEU A 12 21.15 -41.95 -7.17
CA LEU A 12 20.30 -41.25 -6.23
C LEU A 12 20.59 -39.75 -6.36
N MET A 13 19.76 -39.02 -7.10
CA MET A 13 19.82 -37.56 -7.11
C MET A 13 19.43 -37.05 -5.72
N MET A 14 20.41 -36.69 -4.90
CA MET A 14 20.18 -35.89 -3.70
C MET A 14 19.74 -34.50 -4.15
N THR A 15 18.43 -34.25 -4.11
CA THR A 15 17.90 -32.89 -4.18
C THR A 15 18.23 -32.20 -2.88
N PHE A 16 19.19 -31.27 -2.89
CA PHE A 16 19.36 -30.35 -1.78
C PHE A 16 18.09 -29.49 -1.68
N PRO A 17 17.47 -29.35 -0.50
CA PRO A 17 16.41 -28.37 -0.34
C PRO A 17 17.00 -27.00 -0.69
N ALA A 18 16.34 -26.28 -1.58
CA ALA A 18 16.69 -24.88 -1.81
C ALA A 18 16.62 -24.16 -0.46
N ILE A 19 17.68 -23.41 -0.12
CA ILE A 19 17.67 -22.58 1.08
C ILE A 19 16.62 -21.50 0.84
N ALA A 20 15.43 -21.69 1.43
CA ALA A 20 14.39 -20.68 1.41
C ALA A 20 14.86 -19.48 2.24
N PHE A 21 14.63 -18.27 1.75
CA PHE A 21 14.85 -17.06 2.55
C PHE A 21 13.92 -17.10 3.76
N GLU A 22 14.51 -17.23 4.95
CA GLU A 22 13.79 -17.22 6.23
C GLU A 22 13.65 -15.78 6.73
N THR A 23 12.46 -15.44 7.24
CA THR A 23 12.17 -14.13 7.85
C THR A 23 11.36 -14.30 9.12
N GLN A 24 11.60 -13.42 10.10
CA GLN A 24 10.81 -13.35 11.33
C GLN A 24 9.41 -12.77 11.10
N ALA A 25 9.14 -12.20 9.91
CA ALA A 25 7.82 -11.69 9.55
C ALA A 25 6.75 -12.81 9.57
N ARG A 26 5.54 -12.46 9.98
CA ARG A 26 4.38 -13.38 9.99
C ARG A 26 3.89 -13.70 8.58
N SER A 27 3.98 -12.72 7.68
CA SER A 27 3.64 -12.82 6.27
C SER A 27 4.67 -12.05 5.45
N ALA A 28 5.02 -12.55 4.26
CA ALA A 28 5.93 -11.89 3.33
C ALA A 28 5.67 -12.37 1.90
N ILE A 29 5.96 -11.52 0.93
CA ILE A 29 6.00 -11.88 -0.48
C ILE A 29 7.03 -11.02 -1.20
N VAL A 30 7.74 -11.61 -2.17
CA VAL A 30 8.68 -10.92 -3.07
C VAL A 30 8.36 -11.39 -4.49
N ILE A 31 8.09 -10.43 -5.38
CA ILE A 31 7.68 -10.69 -6.75
C ILE A 31 8.60 -9.92 -7.69
N ASP A 32 9.04 -10.57 -8.77
CA ASP A 32 9.57 -9.86 -9.93
C ASP A 32 8.39 -9.31 -10.75
N VAL A 33 8.21 -7.98 -10.72
CA VAL A 33 7.09 -7.30 -11.40
C VAL A 33 7.12 -7.49 -12.92
N ARG A 34 8.31 -7.65 -13.53
CA ARG A 34 8.40 -7.79 -14.99
C ARG A 34 7.95 -9.16 -15.47
N THR A 35 8.23 -10.20 -14.70
CA THR A 35 7.90 -11.59 -15.08
C THR A 35 6.68 -12.15 -14.35
N GLY A 36 6.19 -11.46 -13.31
CA GLY A 36 5.16 -11.96 -12.41
C GLY A 36 5.62 -13.14 -11.55
N GLN A 37 6.93 -13.40 -11.46
CA GLN A 37 7.45 -14.56 -10.73
C GLN A 37 7.51 -14.27 -9.24
N THR A 38 6.84 -15.09 -8.44
CA THR A 38 7.05 -15.09 -6.98
C THR A 38 8.43 -15.68 -6.66
N LEU A 39 9.32 -14.84 -6.12
CA LEU A 39 10.66 -15.22 -5.71
C LEU A 39 10.67 -15.76 -4.27
N MET A 40 9.76 -15.27 -3.44
CA MET A 40 9.57 -15.71 -2.06
C MET A 40 8.12 -15.47 -1.65
N GLU A 41 7.54 -16.39 -0.89
CA GLU A 41 6.30 -16.15 -0.16
C GLU A 41 6.28 -16.89 1.18
N LYS A 42 5.63 -16.27 2.17
CA LYS A 42 5.36 -16.85 3.49
C LYS A 42 3.98 -16.38 3.91
N ASN A 43 3.03 -17.31 4.06
CA ASN A 43 1.64 -17.02 4.45
C ASN A 43 1.00 -15.88 3.64
N ALA A 44 1.33 -15.74 2.36
CA ALA A 44 1.07 -14.50 1.64
C ALA A 44 -0.41 -14.13 1.51
N ASP A 45 -1.29 -15.14 1.54
CA ASP A 45 -2.75 -15.02 1.49
C ASP A 45 -3.40 -14.85 2.87
N MET A 46 -2.62 -14.88 3.95
CA MET A 46 -3.13 -14.68 5.31
C MET A 46 -3.59 -13.23 5.51
N ALA A 47 -4.89 -13.06 5.74
CA ALA A 47 -5.49 -11.76 5.99
C ALA A 47 -5.13 -11.23 7.40
N LEU A 48 -4.35 -10.15 7.46
CA LEU A 48 -3.88 -9.52 8.69
C LEU A 48 -4.45 -8.10 8.84
N PRO A 49 -4.49 -7.51 10.05
CA PRO A 49 -4.73 -6.08 10.19
C PRO A 49 -3.67 -5.29 9.38
N PRO A 50 -4.05 -4.45 8.40
CA PRO A 50 -3.08 -3.84 7.49
C PRO A 50 -2.30 -2.67 8.10
N ALA A 51 -2.85 -2.05 9.14
CA ALA A 51 -2.41 -0.71 9.58
C ALA A 51 -2.31 0.24 8.37
N SER A 52 -1.32 1.14 8.35
CA SER A 52 -1.16 2.16 7.31
C SER A 52 -0.95 1.61 5.89
N MET A 53 -0.66 0.31 5.71
CA MET A 53 -0.51 -0.27 4.37
C MET A 53 -1.80 -0.17 3.52
N SER A 54 -2.97 -0.18 4.17
CA SER A 54 -4.26 0.01 3.49
C SER A 54 -4.42 1.37 2.80
N LYS A 55 -3.61 2.38 3.17
CA LYS A 55 -3.59 3.69 2.50
C LYS A 55 -3.18 3.59 1.03
N LEU A 56 -2.48 2.53 0.63
CA LEU A 56 -2.22 2.26 -0.78
C LEU A 56 -3.51 2.05 -1.58
N MET A 57 -4.57 1.53 -0.95
CA MET A 57 -5.87 1.34 -1.63
C MET A 57 -6.59 2.67 -1.80
N THR A 58 -6.49 3.53 -0.78
CA THR A 58 -6.95 4.93 -0.85
C THR A 58 -6.25 5.68 -1.96
N LEU A 59 -4.90 5.61 -2.03
CA LEU A 59 -4.12 6.24 -3.09
C LEU A 59 -4.45 5.67 -4.48
N ASN A 60 -4.64 4.35 -4.62
CA ASN A 60 -5.09 3.77 -5.88
C ASN A 60 -6.41 4.40 -6.35
N MET A 61 -7.40 4.51 -5.47
CA MET A 61 -8.69 5.11 -5.84
C MET A 61 -8.61 6.62 -6.09
N VAL A 62 -7.70 7.33 -5.42
CA VAL A 62 -7.40 8.73 -5.70
C VAL A 62 -6.79 8.86 -7.09
N PHE A 63 -5.82 8.01 -7.45
CA PHE A 63 -5.19 8.03 -8.77
C PHE A 63 -6.17 7.65 -9.89
N GLU A 64 -7.07 6.69 -9.65
CA GLU A 64 -8.20 6.43 -10.56
C GLU A 64 -9.10 7.66 -10.73
N ALA A 65 -9.40 8.38 -9.65
CA ALA A 65 -10.21 9.59 -9.72
C ALA A 65 -9.50 10.75 -10.45
N LEU A 66 -8.18 10.84 -10.36
CA LEU A 66 -7.39 11.82 -11.12
C LEU A 66 -7.36 11.47 -12.62
N GLU A 67 -7.13 10.21 -12.97
CA GLU A 67 -7.12 9.75 -14.38
C GLU A 67 -8.48 9.93 -15.06
N ASP A 68 -9.57 9.66 -14.35
CA ASP A 68 -10.93 9.83 -14.87
C ASP A 68 -11.40 11.30 -14.87
N GLY A 69 -10.59 12.24 -14.37
CA GLY A 69 -10.92 13.67 -14.27
C GLY A 69 -11.98 14.00 -13.21
N ARG A 70 -12.26 13.09 -12.27
CA ARG A 70 -13.15 13.33 -11.12
C ARG A 70 -12.49 14.18 -10.04
N LEU A 71 -11.15 14.19 -10.00
CA LEU A 71 -10.33 15.08 -9.18
C LEU A 71 -9.29 15.79 -10.06
N SER A 72 -8.78 16.92 -9.59
CA SER A 72 -7.53 17.52 -10.09
C SER A 72 -6.54 17.70 -8.95
N LEU A 73 -5.23 17.69 -9.25
CA LEU A 73 -4.17 17.84 -8.23
C LEU A 73 -4.27 19.18 -7.49
N ASP A 74 -4.62 20.25 -8.20
CA ASP A 74 -4.78 21.61 -7.70
C ASP A 74 -6.15 21.87 -7.06
N GLN A 75 -7.08 20.91 -7.12
CA GLN A 75 -8.38 21.02 -6.48
C GLN A 75 -8.20 21.20 -4.98
N ILE A 76 -8.80 22.26 -4.45
CA ILE A 76 -8.80 22.57 -3.02
C ILE A 76 -10.07 22.01 -2.39
N VAL A 77 -9.92 21.18 -1.35
CA VAL A 77 -11.04 20.56 -0.64
C VAL A 77 -11.10 21.01 0.83
N PRO A 78 -12.30 21.10 1.43
CA PRO A 78 -12.46 21.36 2.85
C PRO A 78 -12.07 20.14 3.69
N VAL A 79 -11.48 20.41 4.85
CA VAL A 79 -11.25 19.39 5.88
C VAL A 79 -12.48 19.30 6.75
N SER A 80 -13.05 18.10 6.91
CA SER A 80 -14.14 17.88 7.85
C SER A 80 -13.61 17.75 9.27
N ARG A 81 -14.47 18.09 10.25
CA ARG A 81 -14.17 17.82 11.67
C ARG A 81 -13.89 16.33 11.93
N LYS A 82 -14.59 15.44 11.20
CA LYS A 82 -14.41 14.00 11.33
C LYS A 82 -13.01 13.57 10.91
N ALA A 83 -12.50 14.12 9.81
CA ALA A 83 -11.15 13.87 9.35
C ALA A 83 -10.09 14.43 10.32
N SER A 84 -10.28 15.66 10.81
CA SER A 84 -9.32 16.27 11.77
C SER A 84 -9.30 15.60 13.15
N ASP A 85 -10.36 14.90 13.54
CA ASP A 85 -10.45 14.19 14.83
C ASP A 85 -9.65 12.87 14.84
N TYR A 86 -9.05 12.45 13.71
CA TYR A 86 -8.20 11.26 13.68
C TYR A 86 -6.92 11.45 14.50
N GLY A 87 -6.62 10.46 15.35
CA GLY A 87 -5.33 10.37 16.03
C GLY A 87 -4.24 9.72 15.17
N GLY A 88 -3.05 9.54 15.76
CA GLY A 88 -1.91 8.86 15.13
C GLY A 88 -1.11 9.76 14.18
N SER A 89 -0.66 9.19 13.06
CA SER A 89 0.08 9.96 12.05
C SER A 89 -0.87 10.94 11.36
N SER A 90 -0.44 12.19 11.21
CA SER A 90 -1.30 13.31 10.83
C SER A 90 -0.51 14.40 10.12
N MET A 91 -1.17 15.14 9.22
CA MET A 91 -0.71 16.43 8.68
C MET A 91 -0.97 17.60 9.65
N PHE A 92 -1.63 17.33 10.77
CA PHE A 92 -2.23 18.29 11.71
C PHE A 92 -3.23 19.22 11.02
N LEU A 93 -4.13 18.62 10.23
CA LEU A 93 -5.25 19.35 9.63
C LEU A 93 -6.30 19.72 10.68
N THR A 94 -6.96 20.84 10.44
CA THR A 94 -8.08 21.39 11.23
C THR A 94 -9.28 21.60 10.32
N ASP A 95 -10.49 21.68 10.88
CA ASP A 95 -11.72 21.91 10.10
C ASP A 95 -11.80 23.31 9.45
N GLN A 96 -10.85 24.19 9.76
CA GLN A 96 -10.69 25.49 9.10
C GLN A 96 -9.85 25.41 7.82
N ASP A 97 -9.10 24.33 7.64
CA ASP A 97 -8.17 24.20 6.52
C ASP A 97 -8.87 23.92 5.19
N ARG A 98 -8.17 24.33 4.14
CA ARG A 98 -8.50 24.07 2.73
C ARG A 98 -7.20 23.60 2.08
N VAL A 99 -7.18 22.37 1.59
CA VAL A 99 -5.93 21.68 1.20
C VAL A 99 -6.07 21.17 -0.23
N THR A 100 -4.98 21.25 -0.99
CA THR A 100 -4.93 20.70 -2.35
C THR A 100 -4.94 19.17 -2.32
N ILE A 101 -5.47 18.52 -3.36
CA ILE A 101 -5.39 17.06 -3.51
C ILE A 101 -3.93 16.59 -3.52
N GLU A 102 -3.03 17.33 -4.16
CA GLU A 102 -1.60 17.01 -4.18
C GLU A 102 -0.98 17.00 -2.77
N ASP A 103 -1.22 18.02 -1.95
CA ASP A 103 -0.68 18.06 -0.59
C ASP A 103 -1.26 16.93 0.28
N LEU A 104 -2.51 16.57 0.07
CA LEU A 104 -3.12 15.42 0.76
C LEU A 104 -2.45 14.11 0.33
N ILE A 105 -2.19 13.90 -0.96
CA ILE A 105 -1.45 12.72 -1.47
C ILE A 105 -0.07 12.63 -0.81
N ARG A 106 0.69 13.72 -0.82
CA ARG A 106 2.02 13.81 -0.20
C ARG A 106 1.95 13.56 1.31
N GLY A 107 0.93 14.09 1.98
CA GLY A 107 0.67 13.85 3.39
C GLY A 107 0.35 12.39 3.72
N VAL A 108 -0.42 11.71 2.88
CA VAL A 108 -0.69 10.27 3.01
C VAL A 108 0.58 9.45 2.79
N ILE A 109 1.37 9.77 1.78
CA ILE A 109 2.57 9.01 1.41
C ILE A 109 3.69 9.19 2.42
N VAL A 110 4.11 10.44 2.63
CA VAL A 110 5.31 10.78 3.40
C VAL A 110 5.03 10.74 4.90
N LEU A 111 3.94 11.37 5.34
CA LEU A 111 3.63 11.53 6.77
C LEU A 111 2.78 10.39 7.32
N SER A 112 2.14 9.63 6.43
CA SER A 112 1.12 8.62 6.78
C SER A 112 -0.14 9.23 7.40
N GLY A 113 -0.51 10.45 7.00
CA GLY A 113 -1.61 11.22 7.57
C GLY A 113 -2.97 10.48 7.51
N ASN A 114 -3.55 10.19 8.67
CA ASN A 114 -4.89 9.59 8.79
C ASN A 114 -5.97 10.60 8.46
N ASP A 115 -5.80 11.84 8.92
CA ASP A 115 -6.60 13.01 8.56
C ASP A 115 -6.61 13.22 7.04
N ALA A 116 -5.44 13.25 6.41
CA ALA A 116 -5.29 13.41 4.97
C ALA A 116 -6.01 12.31 4.17
N SER A 117 -5.87 11.06 4.61
CA SER A 117 -6.55 9.92 3.99
C SER A 117 -8.07 10.04 4.08
N ALA A 118 -8.58 10.49 5.23
CA ALA A 118 -10.01 10.69 5.44
C ALA A 118 -10.57 11.83 4.57
N VAL A 119 -9.83 12.94 4.43
CA VAL A 119 -10.24 14.04 3.53
C VAL A 119 -10.30 13.56 2.08
N LEU A 120 -9.30 12.81 1.59
CA LEU A 120 -9.33 12.24 0.24
C LEU A 120 -10.51 11.27 0.05
N ALA A 121 -10.79 10.44 1.05
CA ALA A 121 -11.92 9.52 1.04
C ALA A 121 -13.27 10.25 0.95
N GLU A 122 -13.46 11.29 1.77
CA GLU A 122 -14.65 12.13 1.77
C GLU A 122 -14.82 12.87 0.43
N ALA A 123 -13.73 13.32 -0.19
CA ALA A 123 -13.77 13.99 -1.50
C ALA A 123 -14.19 13.06 -2.65
N ILE A 124 -13.92 11.75 -2.54
CA ILE A 124 -14.26 10.76 -3.57
C ILE A 124 -15.62 10.10 -3.33
N SER A 125 -16.02 9.94 -2.07
CA SER A 125 -17.27 9.26 -1.74
C SER A 125 -18.47 10.03 -2.29
N PRO A 126 -19.43 9.38 -3.00
CA PRO A 126 -20.65 10.02 -3.48
C PRO A 126 -21.51 10.65 -2.37
N ASP A 127 -21.43 10.11 -1.16
CA ASP A 127 -22.14 10.63 0.02
C ASP A 127 -21.30 11.60 0.88
N GLY A 128 -20.06 11.88 0.47
CA GLY A 128 -19.13 12.75 1.19
C GLY A 128 -18.61 12.16 2.51
N THR A 129 -18.71 10.85 2.74
CA THR A 129 -18.28 10.20 3.99
C THR A 129 -17.16 9.18 3.78
N GLU A 130 -16.28 9.05 4.77
CA GLU A 130 -15.27 7.99 4.78
C GLU A 130 -15.90 6.58 4.84
N ALA A 131 -17.07 6.43 5.48
CA ALA A 131 -17.76 5.13 5.56
C ALA A 131 -18.27 4.67 4.18
N GLY A 132 -18.83 5.61 3.40
CA GLY A 132 -19.18 5.38 2.00
C GLY A 132 -17.96 5.00 1.17
N PHE A 133 -16.85 5.73 1.35
CA PHE A 133 -15.58 5.41 0.70
C PHE A 133 -15.06 4.02 1.07
N ALA A 134 -15.07 3.61 2.35
CA ALA A 134 -14.60 2.29 2.79
C ALA A 134 -15.41 1.14 2.17
N THR A 135 -16.72 1.36 1.97
CA THR A 135 -17.59 0.43 1.23
C THR A 135 -17.12 0.30 -0.21
N MET A 136 -16.85 1.43 -0.88
CA MET A 136 -16.32 1.46 -2.23
C MET A 136 -14.91 0.84 -2.32
N MET A 137 -14.03 1.06 -1.34
CA MET A 137 -12.69 0.45 -1.28
C MET A 137 -12.79 -1.07 -1.27
N THR A 138 -13.69 -1.64 -0.48
CA THR A 138 -13.89 -3.10 -0.43
C THR A 138 -14.44 -3.63 -1.76
N GLN A 139 -15.43 -2.96 -2.33
CA GLN A 139 -15.99 -3.34 -3.64
C GLN A 139 -14.94 -3.26 -4.75
N ARG A 140 -14.16 -2.18 -4.78
CA ARG A 140 -13.09 -1.98 -5.76
C ARG A 140 -11.97 -2.99 -5.55
N GLY A 141 -11.61 -3.30 -4.30
CA GLY A 141 -10.63 -4.34 -3.98
C GLY A 141 -11.02 -5.69 -4.59
N VAL A 142 -12.28 -6.11 -4.47
CA VAL A 142 -12.77 -7.33 -5.11
C VAL A 142 -12.62 -7.28 -6.63
N GLN A 143 -12.95 -6.15 -7.27
CA GLN A 143 -12.80 -5.97 -8.72
C GLN A 143 -11.34 -6.02 -9.18
N LEU A 144 -10.41 -5.60 -8.33
CA LEU A 144 -8.97 -5.65 -8.58
C LEU A 144 -8.34 -7.01 -8.23
N GLY A 145 -9.12 -7.96 -7.72
CA GLY A 145 -8.63 -9.28 -7.32
C GLY A 145 -8.03 -9.35 -5.90
N LEU A 146 -8.26 -8.33 -5.06
CA LEU A 146 -7.84 -8.30 -3.65
C LEU A 146 -8.78 -9.15 -2.77
N THR A 147 -8.86 -10.45 -3.06
CA THR A 147 -9.88 -11.35 -2.50
C THR A 147 -9.69 -11.70 -1.02
N ASN A 148 -8.55 -11.34 -0.43
CA ASN A 148 -8.24 -11.55 0.98
C ASN A 148 -8.16 -10.21 1.75
N SER A 149 -8.80 -9.16 1.23
CA SER A 149 -8.77 -7.80 1.78
C SER A 149 -10.17 -7.22 1.95
N THR A 150 -10.39 -6.57 3.09
CA THR A 150 -11.62 -5.86 3.43
C THR A 150 -11.24 -4.57 4.16
N PHE A 151 -11.82 -3.44 3.74
CA PHE A 151 -11.45 -2.12 4.22
C PHE A 151 -12.59 -1.53 5.05
N ALA A 152 -12.28 -1.09 6.27
CA ALA A 152 -13.28 -0.50 7.18
C ALA A 152 -13.16 1.02 7.32
N ASN A 153 -12.09 1.61 6.80
CA ASN A 153 -11.78 3.05 6.76
C ASN A 153 -10.68 3.30 5.72
N SER A 154 -10.35 4.57 5.48
CA SER A 154 -9.41 5.01 4.44
C SER A 154 -7.94 4.89 4.81
N ASN A 155 -7.63 4.63 6.08
CA ASN A 155 -6.30 4.88 6.62
C ASN A 155 -5.68 3.70 7.38
N GLY A 156 -6.45 2.64 7.62
CA GLY A 156 -5.99 1.46 8.35
C GLY A 156 -6.03 1.60 9.86
N TRP A 157 -6.74 2.62 10.37
CA TRP A 157 -7.01 2.74 11.79
C TRP A 157 -7.68 1.45 12.29
N PRO A 158 -7.32 0.95 13.50
CA PRO A 158 -7.86 -0.29 14.01
C PRO A 158 -9.39 -0.32 13.98
N ALA A 159 -9.94 -1.26 13.23
CA ALA A 159 -11.37 -1.48 13.10
C ALA A 159 -11.66 -2.98 12.92
N PRO A 160 -12.78 -3.49 13.48
CA PRO A 160 -13.22 -4.85 13.22
C PRO A 160 -13.39 -5.10 11.72
N GLY A 161 -12.94 -6.26 11.25
CA GLY A 161 -13.04 -6.63 9.84
C GLY A 161 -12.10 -5.90 8.89
N HIS A 162 -11.29 -4.94 9.34
CA HIS A 162 -10.24 -4.36 8.48
C HIS A 162 -9.09 -5.35 8.33
N ARG A 163 -8.91 -5.89 7.12
CA ARG A 163 -7.98 -6.97 6.80
C ARG A 163 -7.33 -6.78 5.43
N MET A 164 -6.11 -7.27 5.28
CA MET A 164 -5.38 -7.30 4.02
C MET A 164 -4.35 -8.42 4.04
N SER A 165 -4.19 -9.13 2.92
CA SER A 165 -3.09 -10.09 2.74
C SER A 165 -1.87 -9.42 2.14
N THR A 166 -0.68 -10.01 2.28
CA THR A 166 0.51 -9.47 1.61
C THR A 166 0.48 -9.70 0.11
N ARG A 167 -0.21 -10.74 -0.39
CA ARG A 167 -0.41 -10.95 -1.84
C ARG A 167 -1.25 -9.83 -2.44
N ASP A 168 -2.37 -9.50 -1.80
CA ASP A 168 -3.25 -8.41 -2.22
C ASP A 168 -2.52 -7.06 -2.17
N LEU A 169 -1.71 -6.85 -1.13
CA LEU A 169 -0.86 -5.68 -1.02
C LEU A 169 0.19 -5.59 -2.13
N ALA A 170 0.77 -6.72 -2.55
CA ALA A 170 1.71 -6.76 -3.66
C ALA A 170 1.03 -6.46 -5.01
N LEU A 171 -0.17 -7.01 -5.25
CA LEU A 171 -0.99 -6.68 -6.44
C LEU A 171 -1.28 -5.18 -6.52
N LEU A 172 -1.61 -4.58 -5.37
CA LEU A 172 -1.85 -3.15 -5.28
C LEU A 172 -0.57 -2.33 -5.51
N GLY A 173 0.56 -2.76 -4.95
CA GLY A 173 1.85 -2.13 -5.18
C GLY A 173 2.27 -2.16 -6.65
N GLU A 174 2.14 -3.31 -7.31
CA GLU A 174 2.37 -3.47 -8.74
C GLU A 174 1.48 -2.51 -9.54
N ARG A 175 0.17 -2.49 -9.26
CA ARG A 175 -0.77 -1.59 -9.93
C ARG A 175 -0.38 -0.11 -9.80
N LEU A 176 0.05 0.33 -8.62
CA LEU A 176 0.49 1.72 -8.40
C LEU A 176 1.73 2.07 -9.23
N ILE A 177 2.62 1.11 -9.48
CA ILE A 177 3.82 1.27 -10.31
C ILE A 177 3.45 1.31 -11.80
N THR A 178 2.58 0.39 -12.25
CA THR A 178 2.36 0.12 -13.67
C THR A 178 1.25 0.96 -14.29
N GLU A 179 0.17 1.21 -13.56
CA GLU A 179 -1.01 1.93 -14.07
C GLU A 179 -0.94 3.45 -13.79
N PHE A 180 -0.19 3.85 -12.77
CA PHE A 180 -0.09 5.26 -12.34
C PHE A 180 1.37 5.78 -12.27
N PRO A 181 2.22 5.52 -13.28
CA PRO A 181 3.63 5.94 -13.25
C PRO A 181 3.84 7.46 -13.08
N GLN A 182 2.88 8.27 -13.54
CA GLN A 182 2.84 9.72 -13.39
C GLN A 182 2.72 10.20 -11.94
N TYR A 183 2.14 9.38 -11.04
CA TYR A 183 2.02 9.68 -9.62
C TYR A 183 3.00 8.89 -8.76
N TYR A 184 3.64 7.85 -9.30
CA TYR A 184 4.55 6.98 -8.55
C TYR A 184 5.74 7.74 -7.92
N GLY A 185 6.19 8.82 -8.56
CA GLY A 185 7.29 9.65 -8.05
C GLY A 185 7.08 10.19 -6.62
N TYR A 186 5.83 10.38 -6.18
CA TYR A 186 5.54 10.84 -4.82
C TYR A 186 6.04 9.85 -3.74
N PHE A 187 6.07 8.54 -4.02
CA PHE A 187 6.52 7.53 -3.05
C PHE A 187 8.02 7.62 -2.72
N ALA A 188 8.81 8.22 -3.61
CA ALA A 188 10.23 8.44 -3.43
C ALA A 188 10.55 9.75 -2.68
N GLU A 189 9.57 10.61 -2.43
CA GLU A 189 9.78 11.84 -1.66
C GLU A 189 10.29 11.51 -0.26
N THR A 190 11.42 12.11 0.12
CA THR A 190 12.07 11.85 1.42
C THR A 190 11.59 12.79 2.52
N GLU A 191 10.96 13.91 2.16
CA GLU A 191 10.52 14.95 3.08
C GLU A 191 9.32 15.72 2.52
N PHE A 192 8.36 16.02 3.40
CA PHE A 192 7.22 16.88 3.13
C PHE A 192 6.91 17.76 4.34
N ALA A 193 7.30 19.03 4.26
CA ALA A 193 7.14 20.02 5.32
C ALA A 193 5.83 20.80 5.16
N PHE A 194 4.69 20.15 5.39
CA PHE A 194 3.37 20.79 5.26
C PHE A 194 3.19 21.97 6.24
N ASP A 195 3.15 23.18 5.71
CA ASP A 195 2.85 24.45 6.43
C ASP A 195 3.63 24.64 7.74
N GLY A 196 4.82 24.03 7.85
CA GLY A 196 5.62 24.02 9.08
C GLY A 196 4.96 23.33 10.29
N ARG A 197 3.84 22.62 10.11
CA ARG A 197 3.06 22.00 11.21
C ARG A 197 3.61 20.67 11.69
N VAL A 198 4.41 20.01 10.86
CA VAL A 198 5.01 18.69 11.13
C VAL A 198 6.55 18.74 11.23
N PRO A 199 7.17 19.70 11.93
CA PRO A 199 8.61 19.94 11.83
C PRO A 199 9.44 18.70 12.20
N ASP A 200 9.02 17.95 13.23
CA ASP A 200 9.74 16.76 13.70
C ASP A 200 9.39 15.47 12.93
N ASN A 201 8.27 15.47 12.18
CA ASN A 201 7.72 14.29 11.50
C ASN A 201 7.62 14.44 9.98
N ARG A 202 8.25 15.46 9.40
CA ARG A 202 8.23 15.78 7.97
C ARG A 202 8.92 14.74 7.06
N PHE A 203 9.73 13.84 7.62
CA PHE A 203 10.49 12.86 6.84
C PHE A 203 9.66 11.61 6.50
N ASN A 204 9.89 11.06 5.32
CA ASN A 204 9.31 9.79 4.91
C ASN A 204 9.73 8.68 5.88
N ARG A 205 8.75 7.91 6.32
CA ARG A 205 8.91 6.83 7.30
C ARG A 205 9.54 5.57 6.70
N ASN A 206 9.63 5.46 5.37
CA ASN A 206 10.27 4.34 4.70
C ASN A 206 11.80 4.38 4.85
N PRO A 207 12.42 3.49 5.65
CA PRO A 207 13.86 3.51 5.85
C PRO A 207 14.62 3.09 4.59
N LEU A 208 13.99 2.35 3.66
CA LEU A 208 14.64 1.81 2.48
C LEU A 208 15.10 2.90 1.51
N LEU A 209 14.40 4.04 1.48
CA LEU A 209 14.77 5.21 0.67
C LEU A 209 16.18 5.74 1.00
N LYS A 210 16.70 5.45 2.20
CA LYS A 210 18.02 5.91 2.67
C LYS A 210 19.14 4.90 2.40
N LEU A 211 18.81 3.69 1.93
CA LEU A 211 19.78 2.59 1.84
C LEU A 211 20.58 2.55 0.52
N ASN A 212 20.30 3.45 -0.43
CA ASN A 212 20.95 3.48 -1.75
C ASN A 212 20.93 2.13 -2.50
N ILE A 213 19.83 1.38 -2.33
CA ILE A 213 19.60 0.06 -2.95
C ILE A 213 18.64 0.14 -4.16
N GLY A 214 18.34 1.35 -4.62
CA GLY A 214 17.34 1.59 -5.67
C GLY A 214 15.88 1.54 -5.20
N ALA A 215 15.64 1.58 -3.88
CA ALA A 215 14.27 1.65 -3.34
C ALA A 215 13.66 3.04 -3.57
N ASP A 216 12.45 3.07 -4.11
CA ASP A 216 11.71 4.28 -4.49
C ASP A 216 10.27 4.31 -3.94
N GLY A 217 9.91 3.36 -3.06
CA GLY A 217 8.58 3.27 -2.48
C GLY A 217 8.37 2.03 -1.60
N LEU A 218 7.14 1.71 -1.18
CA LEU A 218 5.94 2.55 -1.32
C LEU A 218 5.46 3.06 0.04
N LYS A 219 5.22 2.15 1.00
CA LYS A 219 4.56 2.51 2.26
C LYS A 219 5.06 1.67 3.44
N THR A 220 4.98 2.28 4.63
CA THR A 220 5.11 1.67 5.96
C THR A 220 3.89 1.99 6.81
#